data_AF-L9UBP6-F1
#
_entry.id   AF-L9UBP6-F1
#
_cell.length_a   1.000
_cell.length_b   1.000
_cell.length_c   1.000
_cell.angle_alpha   90.00
_cell.angle_beta   90.00
_cell.angle_gamma   90.00
#
_symmetry.space_group_name_H-M   'P 1'
#
loop_
_entity.id
_entity.type
_entity.pdbx_description
1 polymer ?
#
loop_
_entity_poly.entity_id
_entity_poly.type
_entity_poly.pdbx_seq_one_letter_code
_entity_poly.pdbx_strand_id
1 'polypeptide(L)'
;MKNPTGMVDPLGLLVCGGLCIAGVALGGTAVVNWTRNYWNEPVSDITDVQDWTELTPEESIYHRMGEGNDGNRKFVSPNGRSEAVFDCNDDLVTDPANAGTYNFFEPRFMGGIPHSVTDVLPYYIFVTSPSGMFNPQRFTTTYNHLTQEK
;
A
#
# COMPACT_ATOMS: atom_id res chain seq x y z
N MET A 1 17.03 26.15 -14.90
CA MET A 1 16.23 25.11 -14.21
C MET A 1 15.66 24.22 -15.30
N LYS A 2 16.01 22.93 -15.34
CA LYS A 2 15.64 22.03 -16.45
C LYS A 2 14.29 21.37 -16.13
N ASN A 3 13.37 21.49 -17.07
CA ASN A 3 12.00 20.98 -17.05
C ASN A 3 11.99 19.44 -16.98
N PRO A 4 11.27 18.80 -16.02
CA PRO A 4 11.33 17.35 -15.80
C PRO A 4 10.58 16.51 -16.85
N THR A 5 9.97 17.14 -17.86
CA THR A 5 9.23 16.45 -18.93
C THR A 5 10.10 15.70 -19.94
N GLY A 6 11.43 15.78 -19.83
CA GLY A 6 12.38 15.13 -20.74
C GLY A 6 12.69 13.65 -20.45
N MET A 7 12.08 13.04 -19.42
CA MET A 7 12.31 11.62 -19.06
C MET A 7 11.11 10.70 -19.34
N VAL A 8 10.11 11.16 -20.09
CA VAL A 8 9.01 10.30 -20.55
C VAL A 8 9.32 9.89 -21.99
N ASP A 9 9.65 8.62 -22.19
CA ASP A 9 9.75 8.01 -23.51
C ASP A 9 8.35 8.03 -24.16
N PRO A 10 8.12 8.81 -25.22
CA PRO A 10 6.80 8.97 -25.81
C PRO A 10 6.36 7.75 -26.65
N LEU A 11 7.21 6.72 -26.80
CA LEU A 11 6.92 5.54 -27.62
C LEU A 11 7.04 4.19 -26.88
N GLY A 12 7.42 4.19 -25.60
CA GLY A 12 7.52 2.95 -24.79
C GLY A 12 8.46 1.90 -25.38
N LEU A 13 9.50 2.33 -26.10
CA LEU A 13 10.35 1.50 -26.95
C LEU A 13 11.83 1.57 -26.54
N LEU A 14 12.14 1.73 -25.26
CA LEU A 14 13.50 1.61 -24.72
C LEU A 14 13.85 0.15 -24.38
N VAL A 15 14.32 -0.57 -25.40
CA VAL A 15 15.48 -1.48 -25.40
C VAL A 15 15.88 -2.08 -24.03
N CYS A 16 15.34 -3.24 -23.64
CA CYS A 16 16.06 -4.52 -23.53
C CYS A 16 15.05 -5.68 -23.46
N GLY A 17 15.27 -6.76 -24.18
CA GLY A 17 14.45 -7.97 -24.10
C GLY A 17 14.33 -8.48 -22.66
N GLY A 18 13.10 -8.80 -22.23
CA GLY A 18 12.74 -9.51 -21.00
C GLY A 18 13.03 -8.79 -19.68
N LEU A 19 14.31 -8.48 -19.40
CA LEU A 19 14.77 -7.96 -18.11
C LEU A 19 14.48 -6.47 -17.91
N CYS A 20 14.56 -5.63 -18.95
CA CYS A 20 14.31 -4.19 -18.84
C CYS A 20 12.81 -3.86 -18.89
N ILE A 21 11.99 -4.67 -19.56
CA ILE A 21 10.52 -4.54 -19.45
C ILE A 21 10.06 -4.88 -18.03
N ALA A 22 10.63 -5.92 -17.39
CA ALA A 22 10.37 -6.18 -15.98
C ALA A 22 10.86 -5.02 -15.10
N GLY A 23 12.07 -4.46 -15.33
CA GLY A 23 12.57 -3.32 -14.57
C GLY A 23 11.78 -2.01 -14.76
N VAL A 24 11.30 -1.73 -15.97
CA VAL A 24 10.45 -0.56 -16.29
C VAL A 24 9.03 -0.76 -15.81
N ALA A 25 8.49 -1.99 -15.90
CA ALA A 25 7.17 -2.32 -15.34
C ALA A 25 7.21 -2.28 -13.81
N LEU A 26 8.22 -2.88 -13.17
CA LEU A 26 8.42 -2.82 -11.71
C LEU A 26 8.71 -1.40 -11.24
N GLY A 27 9.53 -0.64 -11.97
CA GLY A 27 9.78 0.77 -11.70
C GLY A 27 8.52 1.63 -11.86
N GLY A 28 7.74 1.40 -12.91
CA GLY A 28 6.46 2.07 -13.15
C GLY A 28 5.43 1.73 -12.07
N THR A 29 5.29 0.44 -11.72
CA THR A 29 4.43 -0.01 -10.63
C THR A 29 4.88 0.56 -9.28
N ALA A 30 6.18 0.62 -9.01
CA ALA A 30 6.71 1.22 -7.79
C ALA A 30 6.40 2.72 -7.71
N VAL A 31 6.61 3.47 -8.80
CA VAL A 31 6.27 4.90 -8.87
C VAL A 31 4.77 5.11 -8.66
N VAL A 32 3.92 4.36 -9.36
CA VAL A 32 2.47 4.42 -9.16
C VAL A 32 2.10 4.13 -7.71
N ASN A 33 2.68 3.08 -7.12
CA ASN A 33 2.43 2.71 -5.74
C ASN A 33 2.87 3.78 -4.74
N TRP A 34 4.08 4.35 -4.87
CA TRP A 34 4.56 5.40 -3.97
C TRP A 34 3.85 6.74 -4.14
N THR A 35 3.27 7.00 -5.32
CA THR A 35 2.53 8.23 -5.59
C THR A 35 1.02 8.12 -5.34
N ARG A 36 0.48 6.91 -5.16
CA ARG A 36 -0.98 6.68 -5.12
C ARG A 36 -1.68 7.44 -3.98
N ASN A 37 -0.99 7.69 -2.88
CA ASN A 37 -1.56 8.42 -1.74
C ASN A 37 -1.84 9.90 -2.04
N TYR A 38 -1.39 10.43 -3.19
CA TYR A 38 -1.86 11.72 -3.69
C TYR A 38 -3.38 11.76 -3.90
N TRP A 39 -4.01 10.62 -4.22
CA TRP A 39 -5.46 10.52 -4.40
C TRP A 39 -6.21 10.05 -3.14
N ASN A 40 -5.50 9.76 -2.05
CA ASN A 40 -6.13 9.39 -0.79
C ASN A 40 -6.86 10.60 -0.22
N GLU A 41 -8.04 10.37 0.36
CA GLU A 41 -8.72 11.41 1.13
C GLU A 41 -7.83 11.85 2.32
N PRO A 42 -7.74 13.16 2.60
CA PRO A 42 -6.93 13.64 3.70
C PRO A 42 -7.56 13.22 5.03
N VAL A 43 -6.80 12.47 5.83
CA VAL A 43 -7.17 12.01 7.17
C VAL A 43 -6.08 12.46 8.13
N SER A 44 -6.50 13.03 9.27
CA SER A 44 -5.61 13.52 10.31
C SER A 44 -5.94 12.95 11.69
N ASP A 45 -7.21 12.63 11.92
CA ASP A 45 -7.72 12.16 13.21
C ASP A 45 -8.80 11.07 12.98
N ILE A 46 -9.04 10.24 14.00
CA ILE A 46 -10.05 9.17 13.94
C ILE A 46 -11.47 9.71 13.66
N THR A 47 -11.73 10.97 14.02
CA THR A 47 -13.01 11.63 13.74
C THR A 47 -13.25 11.88 12.25
N ASP A 48 -12.21 11.88 11.42
CA ASP A 48 -12.31 12.04 9.95
C ASP A 48 -12.86 10.78 9.26
N VAL A 49 -12.89 9.63 9.95
CA VAL A 49 -13.26 8.32 9.37
C VAL A 49 -14.49 7.69 10.01
N GLN A 50 -15.34 8.48 10.68
CA GLN A 50 -16.51 7.97 11.41
C GLN A 50 -17.54 7.24 10.52
N ASP A 51 -17.61 7.60 9.23
CA ASP A 51 -18.49 6.98 8.23
C ASP A 51 -17.77 5.93 7.38
N TRP A 52 -16.49 5.66 7.66
CA TRP A 52 -15.69 4.66 6.95
C TRP A 52 -15.92 3.27 7.56
N THR A 53 -15.63 2.24 6.77
CA THR A 53 -15.74 0.85 7.23
C THR A 53 -14.43 0.42 7.85
N GLU A 54 -14.44 0.09 9.14
CA GLU A 54 -13.33 -0.64 9.78
C GLU A 54 -13.29 -2.08 9.25
N LEU A 55 -12.13 -2.51 8.76
CA LEU A 55 -11.91 -3.86 8.27
C LEU A 55 -11.49 -4.81 9.39
N THR A 56 -11.69 -6.11 9.18
CA THR A 56 -11.32 -7.10 10.22
C THR A 56 -9.81 -7.15 10.45
N PRO A 57 -9.35 -7.72 11.59
CA PRO A 57 -7.94 -7.97 11.84
C PRO A 57 -7.21 -8.71 10.72
N GLU A 58 -7.88 -9.64 10.03
CA GLU A 58 -7.35 -10.42 8.91
C GLU A 58 -7.27 -9.58 7.63
N GLU A 59 -8.30 -8.79 7.32
CA GLU A 59 -8.28 -7.83 6.20
C GLU A 59 -7.23 -6.72 6.40
N SER A 60 -6.81 -6.49 7.66
CA SER A 60 -5.80 -5.50 8.06
C SER A 60 -4.37 -6.04 8.17
N ILE A 61 -4.12 -7.33 7.87
CA ILE A 61 -2.86 -8.01 8.18
C ILE A 61 -1.60 -7.30 7.67
N TYR A 62 -1.66 -6.70 6.48
CA TYR A 62 -0.53 -5.96 5.89
C TYR A 62 -0.31 -4.56 6.48
N HIS A 63 -1.10 -4.16 7.47
CA HIS A 63 -0.89 -2.93 8.25
C HIS A 63 -0.58 -3.24 9.71
N ARG A 64 -0.36 -4.51 10.04
CA ARG A 64 -0.04 -5.01 11.39
C ARG A 64 1.37 -5.62 11.43
N MET A 65 2.29 -5.06 10.64
CA MET A 65 3.65 -5.60 10.47
C MET A 65 4.63 -4.99 11.48
N GLY A 66 5.46 -5.85 12.08
CA GLY A 66 6.44 -5.47 13.09
C GLY A 66 5.88 -5.50 14.51
N GLU A 67 6.80 -5.49 15.49
CA GLU A 67 6.46 -5.45 16.92
C GLU A 67 5.67 -4.17 17.25
N GLY A 68 4.62 -4.28 18.06
CA GLY A 68 3.78 -3.16 18.49
C GLY A 68 2.75 -2.66 17.48
N ASN A 69 2.66 -3.27 16.28
CA ASN A 69 1.69 -2.89 15.25
C ASN A 69 0.49 -3.84 15.17
N ASP A 70 0.43 -4.86 16.02
CA ASP A 70 -0.68 -5.80 16.11
C ASP A 70 -1.99 -5.11 16.52
N GLY A 71 -1.96 -3.93 17.13
CA GLY A 71 -3.16 -3.15 17.42
C GLY A 71 -3.74 -2.37 16.23
N ASN A 72 -3.05 -2.32 15.09
CA ASN A 72 -3.44 -1.42 14.00
C ASN A 72 -4.77 -1.83 13.37
N ARG A 73 -5.66 -0.85 13.20
CA ARG A 73 -6.99 -0.97 12.61
C ARG A 73 -7.04 -0.19 11.31
N LYS A 74 -7.52 -0.85 10.26
CA LYS A 74 -7.65 -0.27 8.93
C LYS A 74 -9.09 0.14 8.66
N PHE A 75 -9.26 1.34 8.14
CA PHE A 75 -10.53 1.91 7.73
C PHE A 75 -10.52 2.16 6.23
N VAL A 76 -11.66 1.95 5.57
CA VAL A 76 -11.83 2.19 4.13
C VAL A 76 -13.02 3.12 3.89
N SER A 77 -12.82 4.13 3.05
CA SER A 77 -13.85 5.12 2.73
C SER A 77 -15.09 4.49 2.08
N PRO A 78 -16.26 5.15 2.12
CA PRO A 78 -17.51 4.60 1.58
C PRO A 78 -17.44 4.20 0.10
N ASN A 79 -16.56 4.82 -0.69
CA ASN A 79 -16.35 4.50 -2.10
C ASN A 79 -15.27 3.41 -2.33
N GLY A 80 -14.67 2.89 -1.27
CA GLY A 80 -13.66 1.83 -1.31
C GLY A 80 -12.25 2.29 -1.68
N ARG A 81 -12.03 3.58 -1.91
CA ARG A 81 -10.82 4.11 -2.57
C ARG A 81 -9.76 4.63 -1.63
N SER A 82 -10.15 5.08 -0.45
CA SER A 82 -9.23 5.69 0.50
C SER A 82 -9.08 4.79 1.72
N GLU A 83 -7.87 4.70 2.25
CA GLU A 83 -7.59 3.96 3.47
C GLU A 83 -6.88 4.82 4.50
N ALA A 84 -7.23 4.59 5.76
CA ALA A 84 -6.55 5.15 6.92
C ALA A 84 -6.27 4.04 7.91
N VAL A 85 -5.16 4.15 8.64
CA VAL A 85 -4.76 3.16 9.63
C VAL A 85 -4.50 3.88 10.94
N PHE A 86 -5.12 3.40 11.99
CA PHE A 86 -4.96 3.93 13.34
C PHE A 86 -4.44 2.84 14.26
N ASP A 87 -3.59 3.20 15.21
CA ASP A 87 -3.11 2.27 16.23
C ASP A 87 -4.18 2.02 17.31
N CYS A 88 -3.81 1.33 18.39
CA CYS A 88 -4.73 1.06 19.50
C CYS A 88 -5.07 2.28 20.36
N ASN A 89 -4.37 3.40 20.18
CA ASN A 89 -4.59 4.66 20.88
C ASN A 89 -5.35 5.69 20.02
N ASP A 90 -5.85 5.28 18.85
CA ASP A 90 -6.46 6.17 17.84
C ASP A 90 -5.46 7.14 17.18
N ASP A 91 -4.16 6.89 17.26
CA ASP A 91 -3.14 7.70 16.58
C ASP A 91 -2.98 7.26 15.11
N LEU A 92 -2.91 8.24 14.19
CA LEU A 92 -2.74 7.97 12.76
C LEU A 92 -1.38 7.34 12.46
N VAL A 93 -1.39 6.15 11.88
CA VAL A 93 -0.18 5.41 11.50
C VAL A 93 0.39 5.98 10.20
N THR A 94 1.57 6.60 10.31
CA THR A 94 2.31 7.20 9.18
C THR A 94 3.59 6.44 8.82
N ASP A 95 3.94 5.41 9.60
CA ASP A 95 5.07 4.53 9.29
C ASP A 95 4.88 3.90 7.90
N PRO A 96 5.86 3.97 6.99
CA PRO A 96 5.66 3.50 5.63
C PRO A 96 5.33 2.02 5.50
N ALA A 97 5.65 1.22 6.52
CA ALA A 97 5.35 -0.19 6.53
C ALA A 97 3.89 -0.51 6.89
N ASN A 98 3.17 0.41 7.55
CA ASN A 98 1.82 0.15 8.04
C ASN A 98 0.80 1.25 7.68
N ALA A 99 1.22 2.36 7.08
CA ALA A 99 0.34 3.46 6.71
C ALA A 99 -0.75 3.04 5.71
N GLY A 100 -1.90 3.70 5.80
CA GLY A 100 -3.01 3.56 4.86
C GLY A 100 -2.64 4.02 3.44
N THR A 101 -3.38 3.51 2.45
CA THR A 101 -3.12 3.82 1.05
C THR A 101 -4.35 4.09 0.21
N TYR A 102 -4.16 4.66 -0.98
CA TYR A 102 -5.22 4.70 -1.99
C TYR A 102 -5.38 3.35 -2.71
N ASN A 103 -6.62 2.96 -2.95
CA ASN A 103 -7.04 1.75 -3.66
C ASN A 103 -7.51 2.03 -5.09
N PHE A 104 -6.87 1.39 -6.06
CA PHE A 104 -7.35 1.35 -7.45
C PHE A 104 -8.57 0.45 -7.63
N PHE A 105 -8.86 -0.46 -6.69
CA PHE A 105 -10.12 -1.16 -6.62
C PHE A 105 -10.60 -1.30 -5.17
N GLU A 106 -11.90 -1.12 -4.96
CA GLU A 106 -12.52 -1.40 -3.67
C GLU A 106 -12.19 -2.83 -3.21
N PRO A 107 -11.93 -3.07 -1.91
CA PRO A 107 -11.50 -4.37 -1.40
C PRO A 107 -12.39 -5.56 -1.79
N ARG A 108 -13.70 -5.32 -1.99
CA ARG A 108 -14.69 -6.37 -2.28
C ARG A 108 -15.14 -6.41 -3.74
N PHE A 109 -14.64 -5.49 -4.58
CA PHE A 109 -14.99 -5.44 -5.99
C PHE A 109 -14.55 -6.73 -6.71
N MET A 110 -15.48 -7.38 -7.41
CA MET A 110 -15.27 -8.67 -8.08
C MET A 110 -14.61 -9.74 -7.18
N GLY A 111 -15.01 -9.80 -5.90
CA GLY A 111 -14.47 -10.75 -4.94
C GLY A 111 -13.03 -10.43 -4.49
N GLY A 112 -12.55 -9.21 -4.70
CA GLY A 112 -11.27 -8.72 -4.18
C GLY A 112 -10.03 -9.09 -5.01
N ILE A 113 -10.19 -9.83 -6.12
CA ILE A 113 -9.07 -10.19 -7.00
C ILE A 113 -8.40 -8.95 -7.60
N PRO A 114 -9.13 -7.97 -8.18
CA PRO A 114 -8.51 -6.77 -8.73
C PRO A 114 -7.73 -5.98 -7.66
N HIS A 115 -8.32 -5.81 -6.47
CA HIS A 115 -7.67 -5.17 -5.32
C HIS A 115 -6.39 -5.91 -4.90
N SER A 116 -6.45 -7.24 -4.79
CA SER A 116 -5.30 -8.06 -4.39
C SER A 116 -4.11 -7.90 -5.35
N VAL A 117 -4.37 -7.83 -6.66
CA VAL A 117 -3.31 -7.76 -7.68
C VAL A 117 -2.77 -6.34 -7.84
N THR A 118 -3.63 -5.32 -7.77
CA THR A 118 -3.25 -3.94 -8.11
C THR A 118 -2.92 -3.07 -6.90
N ASP A 119 -3.46 -3.41 -5.73
CA ASP A 119 -3.28 -2.63 -4.51
C ASP A 119 -2.39 -3.36 -3.50
N VAL A 120 -2.73 -4.61 -3.17
CA VAL A 120 -2.06 -5.39 -2.11
C VAL A 120 -0.68 -5.89 -2.54
N LEU A 121 -0.58 -6.53 -3.72
CA LEU A 121 0.70 -7.08 -4.18
C LEU A 121 1.78 -6.00 -4.37
N PRO A 122 1.52 -4.85 -5.00
CA PRO A 122 2.49 -3.77 -5.07
C PRO A 122 2.86 -3.22 -3.69
N TYR A 123 1.90 -3.06 -2.78
CA TYR A 123 2.16 -2.59 -1.41
C TYR A 123 3.03 -3.56 -0.61
N TYR A 124 2.79 -4.86 -0.77
CA TYR A 124 3.59 -5.89 -0.13
C TYR A 124 5.07 -5.80 -0.54
N ILE A 125 5.32 -5.53 -1.83
CA ILE A 125 6.68 -5.41 -2.39
C ILE A 125 7.31 -4.05 -2.08
N PHE A 126 6.58 -2.96 -2.29
CA PHE A 126 7.15 -1.60 -2.37
C PHE A 126 6.83 -0.70 -1.17
N VAL A 127 5.84 -1.04 -0.35
CA VAL A 127 5.35 -0.25 0.81
C VAL A 127 4.90 1.15 0.39
N THR A 128 4.60 2.08 1.30
CA THR A 128 4.20 3.44 0.87
C THR A 128 5.38 4.34 0.46
N SER A 129 6.64 3.91 0.66
CA SER A 129 7.82 4.72 0.31
C SER A 129 9.06 3.89 -0.09
N PRO A 130 9.97 4.45 -0.91
CA PRO A 130 11.20 3.75 -1.31
C PRO A 130 12.10 3.31 -0.14
N SER A 131 12.15 4.09 0.94
CA SER A 131 12.99 3.77 2.10
C SER A 131 12.46 2.60 2.91
N GLY A 132 11.14 2.44 3.00
CA GLY A 132 10.53 1.34 3.75
C GLY A 132 10.59 -0.02 3.04
N MET A 133 10.80 -0.05 1.72
CA MET A 133 10.92 -1.28 0.91
C MET A 133 12.00 -2.24 1.40
N PHE A 134 13.08 -1.72 2.02
CA PHE A 134 14.20 -2.53 2.48
C PHE A 134 14.16 -2.88 3.97
N ASN A 135 13.00 -2.78 4.63
CA ASN A 135 12.87 -3.12 6.06
C ASN A 135 12.74 -4.66 6.27
N PRO A 136 13.75 -5.32 6.90
CA PRO A 136 13.75 -6.78 7.08
C PRO A 136 12.66 -7.31 8.04
N GLN A 137 12.09 -6.45 8.91
CA GLN A 137 11.06 -6.85 9.88
C GLN A 137 9.80 -7.40 9.19
N ARG A 138 9.51 -6.97 7.96
CA ARG A 138 8.37 -7.42 7.16
C ARG A 138 8.43 -8.90 6.81
N PHE A 139 9.58 -9.38 6.35
CA PHE A 139 9.73 -10.79 5.98
C PHE A 139 9.51 -11.69 7.21
N THR A 140 10.00 -11.27 8.37
CA THR A 140 9.81 -11.99 9.63
C THR A 140 8.35 -11.98 10.07
N THR A 141 7.66 -10.83 10.06
CA THR A 141 6.25 -10.78 10.48
C THR A 141 5.33 -11.54 9.55
N THR A 142 5.49 -11.40 8.22
CA THR A 142 4.72 -12.17 7.24
C THR A 142 5.01 -13.67 7.38
N TYR A 143 6.28 -14.07 7.50
CA TYR A 143 6.64 -15.47 7.72
C TYR A 143 6.01 -16.02 8.99
N ASN A 144 6.09 -15.30 10.11
CA ASN A 144 5.49 -15.73 11.37
C ASN A 144 3.97 -15.87 11.26
N HIS A 145 3.25 -14.92 10.62
CA HIS A 145 1.81 -15.07 10.39
C HIS A 145 1.48 -16.28 9.52
N LEU A 146 2.23 -16.52 8.44
CA LEU A 146 1.99 -17.65 7.53
C LEU A 146 2.38 -19.02 8.11
N THR A 147 3.21 -19.06 9.15
CA THR A 147 3.78 -20.31 9.68
C THR A 147 3.37 -20.65 11.11
N GLN A 148 2.89 -19.68 11.88
CA GLN A 148 2.45 -19.86 13.27
C GLN A 148 0.93 -20.03 13.43
N GLU A 149 0.14 -20.00 12.34
CA GLU A 149 -1.25 -20.48 12.33
C GLU A 149 -1.34 -22.02 12.27
N LYS A 150 -0.71 -22.70 13.23
CA LYS A 150 -0.98 -24.12 13.54
C LYS A 150 -1.33 -24.31 15.00
#